data_AF-A0A1M5X111-F1
#
_entry.id   AF-A0A1M5X111-F1
#
_cell.length_a   1.000
_cell.length_b   1.000
_cell.length_c   1.000
_cell.angle_alpha   90.00
_cell.angle_beta   90.00
_cell.angle_gamma   90.00
#
_symmetry.space_group_name_H-M   'P 1'
#
loop_
_entity.id
_entity.type
_entity.pdbx_description
1 polymer ?
#
loop_
_entity_poly.entity_id
_entity_poly.type
_entity_poly.pdbx_seq_one_letter_code
_entity_poly.pdbx_strand_id
1 'polypeptide(L)' 'LAMVAQMDKEGFGNCTNLYECQAACPKGITVDYIAKMNREYLMATATYAEKVYGKD' A
#
# COMPACT_ATOMS: atom_id res chain seq x y z
N LEU A 1 0.05 3.20 -16.81
CA LEU A 1 -0.81 2.33 -15.97
C LEU A 1 -0.84 0.86 -16.40
N ALA A 2 -0.20 0.45 -17.51
CA ALA A 2 -0.30 -0.93 -18.02
C ALA A 2 0.12 -2.02 -17.00
N MET A 3 1.20 -1.81 -16.23
CA MET A 3 1.62 -2.74 -15.17
C MET A 3 0.57 -2.91 -14.07
N VAL A 4 0.00 -1.81 -13.56
CA VAL A 4 -1.01 -1.84 -12.49
C VAL A 4 -2.30 -2.52 -12.99
N ALA A 5 -2.74 -2.20 -14.20
CA ALA A 5 -3.93 -2.82 -14.77
C ALA A 5 -3.77 -4.34 -14.97
N GLN A 6 -2.56 -4.80 -15.33
CA GLN A 6 -2.27 -6.23 -15.44
C GLN A 6 -2.23 -6.91 -14.07
N MET A 7 -1.63 -6.25 -13.06
CA MET A 7 -1.62 -6.68 -11.66
C MET A 7 -3.06 -6.90 -11.14
N ASP A 8 -3.94 -5.92 -11.34
CA ASP A 8 -5.34 -6.00 -10.94
C ASP A 8 -6.07 -7.15 -11.64
N LYS A 9 -5.85 -7.32 -12.95
CA LYS A 9 -6.46 -8.40 -13.75
C LYS A 9 -6.05 -9.79 -13.26
N GLU A 10 -4.79 -9.94 -12.88
CA GLU A 10 -4.22 -11.21 -12.41
C GLU A 10 -4.36 -11.40 -10.89
N GLY A 11 -4.86 -10.39 -10.16
CA GLY A 11 -5.04 -10.44 -8.71
C GLY A 11 -3.73 -10.46 -7.92
N PHE A 12 -2.62 -9.99 -8.51
CA PHE A 12 -1.32 -9.89 -7.83
C PHE A 12 -0.93 -8.43 -7.60
N GLY A 13 0.09 -8.19 -6.78
CA GLY A 13 0.67 -6.85 -6.58
C GLY A 13 0.42 -6.21 -5.22
N ASN A 14 -0.50 -6.78 -4.44
CA ASN A 14 -0.66 -6.44 -3.02
C ASN A 14 0.26 -7.31 -2.15
N CYS A 15 0.58 -6.83 -0.95
CA CYS A 15 1.36 -7.60 0.02
C CYS A 15 0.62 -8.88 0.43
N THR A 16 1.29 -10.04 0.32
CA THR A 16 0.79 -11.36 0.76
C THR A 16 1.40 -11.82 2.07
N ASN A 17 2.24 -11.00 2.71
CA ASN A 17 2.98 -11.31 3.95
C ASN A 17 3.92 -12.53 3.86
N LEU A 18 4.46 -12.82 2.68
CA LEU A 18 5.52 -13.82 2.49
C LEU A 18 6.92 -13.31 2.91
N TYR A 19 7.09 -11.99 3.01
CA TYR A 19 8.31 -11.31 3.48
C TYR A 19 9.58 -11.55 2.65
N GLU A 20 9.50 -12.18 1.47
CA GLU A 20 10.63 -12.32 0.53
C GLU A 20 11.15 -10.96 0.05
N CYS A 21 10.25 -9.98 -0.09
CA CYS A 21 10.57 -8.65 -0.61
C CYS A 21 11.61 -7.89 0.24
N GLN A 22 11.56 -7.98 1.58
CA GLN A 22 12.55 -7.30 2.42
C GLN A 22 13.93 -7.95 2.36
N ALA A 23 13.99 -9.27 2.20
CA ALA A 23 15.27 -10.00 2.10
C ALA A 23 15.98 -9.68 0.78
N ALA A 24 15.23 -9.49 -0.30
CA ALA A 24 15.75 -9.15 -1.62
C ALA A 24 15.96 -7.64 -1.85
N CYS A 25 15.45 -6.77 -0.97
CA CYS A 25 15.42 -5.33 -1.21
C CYS A 25 16.84 -4.72 -1.17
N PRO A 26 17.37 -4.16 -2.27
CA PRO A 26 18.71 -3.57 -2.29
C PRO A 26 18.79 -2.24 -1.50
N LYS A 27 17.65 -1.72 -1.05
CA LYS A 27 17.53 -0.50 -0.25
C LYS A 27 17.20 -0.77 1.21
N GLY A 28 17.10 -2.04 1.62
CA GLY A 28 16.84 -2.41 3.01
C GLY A 28 15.48 -1.95 3.54
N ILE A 29 14.47 -1.84 2.65
CA ILE A 29 13.11 -1.50 3.08
C ILE A 29 12.55 -2.69 3.86
N THR A 30 12.16 -2.45 5.12
CA THR A 30 11.58 -3.47 5.98
C THR A 30 10.08 -3.62 5.75
N VAL A 31 9.54 -4.79 6.08
CA VAL A 31 8.08 -5.04 6.02
C VAL A 31 7.31 -4.15 7.00
N ASP A 32 7.94 -3.73 8.10
CA ASP A 32 7.34 -2.78 9.05
C ASP A 32 7.06 -1.42 8.40
N TYR A 33 7.98 -0.95 7.55
CA TYR A 33 7.81 0.30 6.83
C TYR A 33 6.71 0.19 5.77
N ILE A 34 6.64 -0.93 5.06
CA ILE A 34 5.56 -1.23 4.10
C ILE A 34 4.20 -1.28 4.82
N ALA A 35 4.14 -1.96 5.96
CA ALA A 35 2.92 -2.06 6.76
C ALA A 35 2.46 -0.71 7.32
N LYS A 36 3.41 0.15 7.73
CA LYS A 36 3.12 1.55 8.10
C LYS A 36 2.49 2.31 6.94
N MET A 37 3.10 2.25 5.75
CA MET A 37 2.60 2.93 4.56
C MET A 37 1.18 2.47 4.19
N ASN A 38 0.92 1.15 4.20
CA ASN A 38 -0.41 0.62 3.93
C ASN A 38 -1.46 1.11 4.93
N ARG A 39 -1.11 1.18 6.22
CA ARG A 39 -1.98 1.72 7.28
C ARG A 39 -2.28 3.20 7.07
N GLU A 40 -1.26 4.00 6.77
CA GLU A 40 -1.42 5.45 6.52
C GLU A 40 -2.30 5.69 5.29
N TYR A 41 -2.08 4.95 4.21
CA TYR A 41 -2.91 5.02 3.02
C TYR A 41 -4.37 4.65 3.30
N LEU A 42 -4.61 3.57 4.05
CA LEU A 42 -5.96 3.15 4.43
C LEU A 42 -6.65 4.22 5.27
N MET A 43 -5.97 4.77 6.28
CA MET A 43 -6.51 5.84 7.12
C MET A 43 -6.81 7.09 6.32
N ALA A 44 -5.91 7.50 5.43
CA ALA A 44 -6.12 8.65 4.56
C ALA A 44 -7.34 8.42 3.66
N THR A 45 -7.47 7.24 3.05
CA THR A 45 -8.58 6.88 2.18
C THR A 45 -9.91 6.86 2.94
N ALA A 46 -9.94 6.27 4.14
CA ALA A 46 -11.15 6.19 4.96
C ALA A 46 -11.60 7.56 5.49
N THR A 47 -10.67 8.46 5.78
CA THR A 47 -10.96 9.80 6.35
C THR A 47 -10.99 10.91 5.30
N TYR A 48 -10.73 10.60 4.02
CA TYR A 48 -10.55 11.60 2.97
C TYR A 48 -11.77 12.52 2.83
N ALA A 49 -12.98 11.93 2.78
CA ALA A 49 -14.21 12.70 2.63
C ALA A 49 -14.49 13.61 3.83
N GLU A 50 -14.21 13.15 5.05
CA GLU A 50 -14.34 13.97 6.27
C GLU A 50 -13.33 15.13 6.28
N LYS A 51 -12.08 14.91 5.88
CA LYS A 51 -11.08 15.99 5.82
C LYS A 51 -11.32 17.01 4.72
N VAL A 52 -11.93 16.61 3.61
CA VAL A 52 -12.13 17.49 2.44
C VAL A 52 -13.50 18.17 2.45
N TYR A 53 -14.54 17.49 2.96
CA TYR A 53 -15.92 17.97 2.93
C TYR A 53 -16.57 18.07 4.32
N GLY A 54 -15.93 17.54 5.37
CA GLY A 54 -16.39 17.68 6.76
C GLY A 54 -16.08 19.09 7.25
N LYS A 55 -17.16 19.88 7.33
CA LYS A 55 -17.20 21.21 7.95
C LYS A 55 -16.96 21.08 9.46
N ASP A 56 -16.20 22.01 10.02
CA ASP A 56 -15.84 22.16 11.44
C ASP A 56 -16.83 21.55 12.46
#